data_AF-A0A380ZEX8-F1
#
_entry.id   AF-A0A380ZEX8-F1
#
_cell.length_a   1.000
_cell.length_b   1.000
_cell.length_c   1.000
_cell.angle_alpha   90.00
_cell.angle_beta   90.00
_cell.angle_gamma   90.00
#
_symmetry.space_group_name_H-M   'P 1'
#
loop_
_entity.id
_entity.type
_entity.pdbx_description
1 polymer ?
#
loop_
_entity_poly.entity_id
_entity_poly.type
_entity_poly.pdbx_seq_one_letter_code
_entity_poly.pdbx_strand_id
1 'polypeptide(L)'
;MYRYVKKILLILLLLLLSKPSYAVFAGKVITIKHDWSHNRSFDQFSFFQQITHDGGPDSIYFWANQFQFENGKTGYIGLFNRGARTIHFSITNATGWKSGKCKHFTQEGSGVRCELEFPWKVGRRYQLNVSKNENLITGTIIDLITKKTMTVGVIEVSSTFGKFQQSSSFVEDHSRWKRHLSSCYVLSPQSSIFFSPIADNKYQALIDAYAEGNCNDPYVVQILCKLSTCINSISDLGGIASPDVPGITITNGKDLPAKTLSDALKKNELIAIRLHDGSWTPKIFLPSPSIFKWKSIFVENRATLSSSIYNANNTQKLNTDQQIMYMSDGKIWKIMKETK
;
A
#
# COMPACT_ATOMS: atom_id res chain seq x y z
N MET A 1 -14.62 50.61 1.15
CA MET A 1 -14.16 49.54 2.06
C MET A 1 -15.09 48.33 2.16
N TYR A 2 -16.43 48.47 2.17
CA TYR A 2 -17.36 47.35 2.41
C TYR A 2 -17.40 46.26 1.32
N ARG A 3 -17.08 46.60 0.05
CA ARG A 3 -17.07 45.63 -1.08
C ARG A 3 -15.84 44.72 -1.12
N TYR A 4 -14.72 45.12 -0.52
CA TYR A 4 -13.48 44.32 -0.52
C TYR A 4 -13.51 43.20 0.53
N VAL A 5 -14.15 43.45 1.67
CA VAL A 5 -14.29 42.46 2.77
C VAL A 5 -15.18 41.28 2.37
N LYS A 6 -16.26 41.52 1.58
CA LYS A 6 -17.14 40.44 1.07
C LYS A 6 -16.43 39.47 0.10
N LYS A 7 -15.48 39.95 -0.70
CA LYS A 7 -14.72 39.07 -1.63
C LYS A 7 -13.70 38.20 -0.89
N ILE A 8 -13.06 38.74 0.15
CA ILE A 8 -12.09 37.98 0.97
C ILE A 8 -12.81 36.91 1.82
N LEU A 9 -13.99 37.23 2.37
CA LEU A 9 -14.79 36.27 3.15
C LEU A 9 -15.31 35.10 2.28
N LEU A 10 -15.66 35.36 1.01
CA LEU A 10 -16.11 34.33 0.07
C LEU A 10 -14.99 33.36 -0.33
N ILE A 11 -13.75 33.86 -0.47
CA ILE A 11 -12.56 33.05 -0.80
C ILE A 11 -12.12 32.19 0.39
N LEU A 12 -12.20 32.71 1.62
CA LEU A 12 -11.94 31.92 2.84
C LEU A 12 -13.00 30.84 3.08
N LEU A 13 -14.28 31.09 2.74
CA LEU A 13 -15.34 30.10 2.85
C LEU A 13 -15.21 28.97 1.80
N LEU A 14 -14.64 29.26 0.63
CA LEU A 14 -14.36 28.27 -0.43
C LEU A 14 -13.15 27.38 -0.11
N LEU A 15 -12.16 27.85 0.65
CA LEU A 15 -11.00 27.06 1.08
C LEU A 15 -11.32 26.09 2.24
N LEU A 16 -12.36 26.38 3.03
CA LEU A 16 -12.85 25.51 4.12
C LEU A 16 -13.74 24.34 3.65
N LEU A 17 -14.03 24.24 2.35
CA LEU A 17 -14.84 23.16 1.73
C LEU A 17 -14.01 22.12 0.97
N SER A 18 -12.69 22.09 1.15
CA SER A 18 -11.88 20.98 0.65
C SER A 18 -12.14 19.73 1.51
N LYS A 19 -13.16 18.94 1.12
CA LYS A 19 -13.43 17.64 1.74
C LYS A 19 -12.16 16.80 1.69
N PRO A 20 -11.76 16.14 2.79
CA PRO A 20 -10.62 15.23 2.76
C PRO A 20 -10.87 14.15 1.70
N SER A 21 -9.95 14.05 0.75
CA SER A 21 -9.99 13.06 -0.31
C SER A 21 -9.40 11.75 0.21
N TYR A 22 -10.20 10.95 0.94
CA TYR A 22 -9.75 9.64 1.46
C TYR A 22 -9.75 8.54 0.41
N ALA A 23 -9.14 8.79 -0.73
CA ALA A 23 -8.87 7.67 -1.61
C ALA A 23 -8.06 6.61 -0.80
N VAL A 24 -8.34 5.30 -0.97
CA VAL A 24 -7.65 4.21 -0.22
C VAL A 24 -6.17 4.13 -0.59
N PHE A 25 -5.36 4.93 0.09
CA PHE A 25 -3.92 4.84 -0.02
C PHE A 25 -3.54 3.58 0.74
N ALA A 26 -3.35 2.49 0.00
CA ALA A 26 -2.93 1.22 0.58
C ALA A 26 -1.66 1.43 1.43
N GLY A 27 -0.77 2.31 0.97
CA GLY A 27 0.42 2.70 1.71
C GLY A 27 1.29 1.49 2.00
N LYS A 28 1.90 1.46 3.18
CA LYS A 28 2.61 0.27 3.65
C LYS A 28 1.59 -0.85 3.87
N VAL A 29 1.68 -1.89 3.05
CA VAL A 29 0.79 -3.07 3.09
C VAL A 29 1.41 -4.19 3.93
N ILE A 30 2.73 -4.35 3.85
CA ILE A 30 3.48 -5.38 4.58
C ILE A 30 4.67 -4.70 5.26
N THR A 31 4.89 -5.00 6.53
CA THR A 31 6.06 -4.56 7.28
C THR A 31 6.81 -5.77 7.83
N ILE A 32 8.13 -5.73 7.69
CA ILE A 32 9.08 -6.69 8.24
C ILE A 32 9.87 -5.97 9.33
N LYS A 33 9.68 -6.38 10.58
CA LYS A 33 10.45 -5.89 11.73
C LYS A 33 11.82 -6.55 11.75
N HIS A 34 12.84 -5.77 12.07
CA HIS A 34 14.17 -6.29 12.36
C HIS A 34 14.45 -6.12 13.85
N ASP A 35 14.68 -7.24 14.53
CA ASP A 35 15.09 -7.25 15.93
C ASP A 35 16.61 -7.48 16.00
N TRP A 36 17.30 -6.48 16.55
CA TRP A 36 18.74 -6.46 16.72
C TRP A 36 19.05 -6.73 18.19
N SER A 37 19.91 -7.73 18.46
CA SER A 37 20.36 -8.03 19.83
C SER A 37 20.80 -6.75 20.57
N HIS A 38 20.31 -6.57 21.80
CA HIS A 38 20.22 -5.30 22.57
C HIS A 38 21.32 -4.23 22.38
N ASN A 39 20.87 -2.95 22.38
CA ASN A 39 21.63 -1.69 22.47
C ASN A 39 22.90 -1.61 21.62
N ARG A 40 22.76 -1.91 20.33
CA ARG A 40 23.86 -1.75 19.36
C ARG A 40 23.54 -0.67 18.38
N SER A 41 24.57 0.05 17.99
CA SER A 41 24.53 0.96 16.87
C SER A 41 25.63 0.61 15.88
N PHE A 42 25.31 0.81 14.60
CA PHE A 42 26.01 0.19 13.48
C PHE A 42 26.45 1.26 12.49
N ASP A 43 27.57 1.02 11.82
CA ASP A 43 28.05 1.89 10.74
C ASP A 43 27.52 1.43 9.37
N GLN A 44 27.05 0.19 9.27
CA GLN A 44 26.53 -0.39 8.04
C GLN A 44 25.31 -1.28 8.29
N PHE A 45 24.33 -1.19 7.39
CA PHE A 45 23.32 -2.24 7.18
C PHE A 45 23.41 -2.80 5.75
N SER A 46 23.20 -4.10 5.65
CA SER A 46 23.10 -4.87 4.41
C SER A 46 21.75 -5.58 4.38
N PHE A 47 20.87 -5.12 3.50
CA PHE A 47 19.54 -5.69 3.28
C PHE A 47 19.56 -6.62 2.08
N PHE A 48 18.76 -7.68 2.14
CA PHE A 48 18.67 -8.67 1.07
C PHE A 48 17.22 -8.88 0.70
N GLN A 49 16.90 -8.74 -0.58
CA GLN A 49 15.55 -8.97 -1.07
C GLN A 49 15.53 -9.55 -2.49
N GLN A 50 14.46 -10.25 -2.79
CA GLN A 50 14.17 -10.83 -4.10
C GLN A 50 12.70 -10.60 -4.43
N ILE A 51 12.43 -10.01 -5.59
CA ILE A 51 11.06 -9.82 -6.08
C ILE A 51 10.74 -10.99 -7.00
N THR A 52 9.73 -11.79 -6.68
CA THR A 52 9.30 -12.95 -7.48
C THR A 52 8.14 -12.62 -8.41
N HIS A 53 7.37 -11.58 -8.10
CA HIS A 53 6.42 -10.97 -9.01
C HIS A 53 6.26 -9.48 -8.67
N ASP A 54 6.36 -8.58 -9.64
CA ASP A 54 6.37 -7.13 -9.43
C ASP A 54 5.03 -6.45 -9.75
N GLY A 55 4.00 -7.22 -10.09
CA GLY A 55 2.67 -6.71 -10.49
C GLY A 55 2.57 -6.15 -11.89
N GLY A 56 3.63 -6.26 -12.69
CA GLY A 56 3.63 -5.83 -14.08
C GLY A 56 3.87 -4.33 -14.29
N PRO A 57 3.69 -3.84 -15.52
CA PRO A 57 4.07 -2.46 -15.90
C PRO A 57 3.19 -1.37 -15.29
N ASP A 58 1.96 -1.71 -14.91
CA ASP A 58 0.99 -0.75 -14.38
C ASP A 58 1.03 -0.64 -12.84
N SER A 59 1.74 -1.55 -12.17
CA SER A 59 1.87 -1.52 -10.72
C SER A 59 2.85 -0.43 -10.26
N ILE A 60 2.64 0.04 -9.03
CA ILE A 60 3.46 1.08 -8.41
C ILE A 60 3.90 0.62 -7.03
N TYR A 61 4.84 -0.31 -6.97
CA TYR A 61 5.33 -0.89 -5.72
C TYR A 61 6.74 -0.43 -5.36
N PHE A 62 6.94 -0.12 -4.08
CA PHE A 62 8.25 0.12 -3.49
C PHE A 62 8.54 -0.95 -2.43
N TRP A 63 9.56 -1.76 -2.67
CA TRP A 63 10.09 -2.74 -1.71
C TRP A 63 11.28 -2.11 -1.00
N ALA A 64 11.00 -1.53 0.16
CA ALA A 64 11.87 -0.62 0.87
C ALA A 64 12.55 -1.26 2.07
N ASN A 65 13.71 -0.72 2.41
CA ASN A 65 14.40 -0.95 3.67
C ASN A 65 14.59 0.40 4.35
N GLN A 66 13.96 0.54 5.51
CA GLN A 66 14.07 1.68 6.39
C GLN A 66 15.26 1.51 7.33
N PHE A 67 16.01 2.58 7.56
CA PHE A 67 17.03 2.65 8.59
C PHE A 67 16.91 3.97 9.36
N GLN A 68 17.27 3.96 10.64
CA GLN A 68 17.17 5.13 11.52
C GLN A 68 18.50 5.42 12.19
N PHE A 69 18.84 6.71 12.24
CA PHE A 69 20.02 7.22 12.94
C PHE A 69 19.72 7.43 14.42
N GLU A 70 20.71 7.21 15.28
CA GLU A 70 20.78 7.81 16.61
C GLU A 70 20.77 9.34 16.48
N ASN A 71 19.95 10.03 17.29
CA ASN A 71 19.83 11.50 17.27
C ASN A 71 19.51 12.11 15.89
N GLY A 72 19.04 11.31 14.95
CA GLY A 72 18.74 11.74 13.58
C GLY A 72 17.37 11.27 13.12
N LYS A 73 17.15 11.35 11.81
CA LYS A 73 15.88 10.95 11.18
C LYS A 73 16.00 9.59 10.50
N THR A 74 15.04 9.29 9.65
CA THR A 74 14.93 8.02 8.95
C THR A 74 15.45 8.16 7.53
N GLY A 75 16.03 7.09 7.00
CA GLY A 75 16.30 6.94 5.59
C GLY A 75 15.72 5.64 5.03
N TYR A 76 15.70 5.56 3.71
CA TYR A 76 15.12 4.46 2.95
C TYR A 76 16.03 4.08 1.79
N ILE A 77 16.20 2.79 1.53
CA ILE A 77 16.78 2.25 0.30
C ILE A 77 15.93 1.09 -0.21
N GLY A 78 15.63 1.02 -1.51
CA GLY A 78 14.76 -0.05 -2.01
C GLY A 78 14.64 -0.14 -3.52
N LEU A 79 13.99 -1.22 -3.95
CA LEU A 79 13.61 -1.47 -5.34
C LEU A 79 12.24 -0.84 -5.60
N PHE A 80 12.10 -0.12 -6.71
CA PHE A 80 10.83 0.50 -7.10
C PHE A 80 10.44 0.02 -8.50
N ASN A 81 9.19 -0.43 -8.66
CA ASN A 81 8.50 -0.53 -9.94
C ASN A 81 7.42 0.56 -10.04
N ARG A 82 7.47 1.38 -11.10
CA ARG A 82 6.43 2.37 -11.42
C ARG A 82 6.23 2.53 -12.93
N GLY A 83 6.32 1.40 -13.65
CA GLY A 83 6.47 1.34 -15.11
C GLY A 83 7.93 1.35 -15.58
N ALA A 84 8.85 1.80 -14.73
CA ALA A 84 10.27 1.58 -14.86
C ALA A 84 10.82 1.01 -13.54
N ARG A 85 11.82 0.14 -13.67
CA ARG A 85 12.52 -0.47 -12.54
C ARG A 85 13.70 0.41 -12.13
N THR A 86 13.66 0.93 -10.92
CA THR A 86 14.66 1.86 -10.38
C THR A 86 15.05 1.49 -8.95
N ILE A 87 16.12 2.10 -8.46
CA ILE A 87 16.52 2.09 -7.04
C ILE A 87 16.28 3.47 -6.46
N HIS A 88 15.63 3.52 -5.31
CA HIS A 88 15.43 4.76 -4.57
C HIS A 88 16.26 4.73 -3.30
N PHE A 89 16.92 5.84 -3.01
CA PHE A 89 17.68 6.05 -1.78
C PHE A 89 17.40 7.45 -1.26
N SER A 90 16.91 7.59 -0.02
CA SER A 90 16.55 8.90 0.53
C SER A 90 16.79 9.00 2.02
N ILE A 91 17.07 10.21 2.50
CA ILE A 91 17.24 10.51 3.92
C ILE A 91 16.51 11.82 4.24
N THR A 92 15.65 11.78 5.26
CA THR A 92 14.97 12.96 5.79
C THR A 92 15.95 13.80 6.60
N ASN A 93 15.83 15.13 6.55
CA ASN A 93 16.72 16.13 7.13
C ASN A 93 18.18 16.05 6.66
N ALA A 94 18.45 15.41 5.52
CA ALA A 94 19.76 15.50 4.86
C ALA A 94 20.03 16.91 4.35
N THR A 95 21.29 17.34 4.45
CA THR A 95 21.75 18.69 4.10
C THR A 95 22.19 18.80 2.66
N GLY A 96 22.60 17.70 2.03
CA GLY A 96 23.07 17.69 0.65
C GLY A 96 23.43 16.29 0.14
N TRP A 97 24.18 16.23 -0.95
CA TRP A 97 24.75 14.99 -1.49
C TRP A 97 26.10 15.29 -2.18
N LYS A 98 26.95 14.27 -2.25
CA LYS A 98 28.25 14.34 -2.94
C LYS A 98 28.24 13.65 -4.31
N SER A 99 27.38 12.65 -4.49
CA SER A 99 27.28 11.92 -5.76
C SER A 99 25.92 11.25 -5.96
N GLY A 100 25.63 10.86 -7.20
CA GLY A 100 24.35 10.28 -7.62
C GLY A 100 23.40 11.29 -8.26
N LYS A 101 22.34 10.79 -8.89
CA LYS A 101 21.26 11.63 -9.43
C LYS A 101 20.26 11.94 -8.31
N CYS A 102 20.52 13.01 -7.57
CA CYS A 102 19.79 13.36 -6.36
C CYS A 102 19.08 14.72 -6.45
N LYS A 103 18.08 14.92 -5.60
CA LYS A 103 17.36 16.18 -5.43
C LYS A 103 16.78 16.30 -4.02
N HIS A 104 16.49 17.52 -3.61
CA HIS A 104 15.72 17.76 -2.39
C HIS A 104 14.24 17.37 -2.56
N PHE A 105 13.60 17.02 -1.44
CA PHE A 105 12.14 16.85 -1.34
C PHE A 105 11.60 17.58 -0.11
N THR A 106 10.31 17.94 -0.11
CA THR A 106 9.65 18.72 0.97
C THR A 106 8.27 18.20 1.38
N GLN A 107 7.68 17.25 0.64
CA GLN A 107 6.28 16.85 0.81
C GLN A 107 6.00 15.95 2.02
N GLU A 108 7.01 15.23 2.53
CA GLU A 108 6.90 14.29 3.67
C GLU A 108 7.98 14.60 4.73
N GLY A 109 8.27 15.90 4.88
CA GLY A 109 9.48 16.42 5.53
C GLY A 109 10.47 16.95 4.48
N SER A 110 11.53 17.63 4.94
CA SER A 110 12.64 18.04 4.07
C SER A 110 13.73 16.97 4.03
N GLY A 111 14.44 16.81 2.92
CA GLY A 111 15.53 15.85 2.84
C GLY A 111 16.15 15.75 1.45
N VAL A 112 16.88 14.67 1.21
CA VAL A 112 17.52 14.37 -0.09
C VAL A 112 17.09 12.99 -0.55
N ARG A 113 16.77 12.87 -1.84
CA ARG A 113 16.47 11.61 -2.52
C ARG A 113 17.31 11.48 -3.77
N CYS A 114 17.97 10.34 -3.89
CA CYS A 114 18.68 9.86 -5.07
C CYS A 114 17.87 8.76 -5.75
N GLU A 115 17.96 8.72 -7.08
CA GLU A 115 17.32 7.70 -7.89
C GLU A 115 18.30 7.18 -8.94
N LEU A 116 18.37 5.85 -9.07
CA LEU A 116 19.19 5.17 -10.06
C LEU A 116 18.30 4.33 -10.96
N GLU A 117 18.35 4.58 -12.26
CA GLU A 117 17.80 3.64 -13.24
C GLU A 117 18.61 2.35 -13.20
N PHE A 118 17.95 1.28 -12.78
CA PHE A 118 18.57 -0.02 -12.63
C PHE A 118 17.51 -1.07 -12.95
N PRO A 119 17.55 -1.68 -14.15
CA PRO A 119 16.54 -2.64 -14.57
C PRO A 119 16.75 -3.97 -13.84
N TRP A 120 16.49 -3.98 -12.53
CA TRP A 120 16.52 -5.17 -11.72
C TRP A 120 15.57 -6.22 -12.30
N LYS A 121 15.88 -7.49 -12.06
CA LYS A 121 15.15 -8.60 -12.65
C LYS A 121 14.39 -9.35 -11.57
N VAL A 122 13.14 -9.66 -11.88
CA VAL A 122 12.34 -10.60 -11.10
C VAL A 122 13.09 -11.94 -10.98
N GLY A 123 12.97 -12.59 -9.82
CA GLY A 123 13.66 -13.83 -9.47
C GLY A 123 15.12 -13.66 -9.06
N ARG A 124 15.72 -12.46 -9.19
CA ARG A 124 17.09 -12.20 -8.73
C ARG A 124 17.12 -11.65 -7.32
N ARG A 125 18.10 -12.12 -6.55
CA ARG A 125 18.42 -11.57 -5.23
C ARG A 125 19.39 -10.42 -5.34
N TYR A 126 19.06 -9.33 -4.66
CA TYR A 126 19.88 -8.13 -4.56
C TYR A 126 20.29 -7.90 -3.11
N GLN A 127 21.49 -7.36 -2.93
CA GLN A 127 21.95 -6.81 -1.66
C GLN A 127 21.96 -5.29 -1.76
N LEU A 128 21.28 -4.61 -0.85
CA LEU A 128 21.26 -3.16 -0.74
C LEU A 128 22.03 -2.77 0.52
N ASN A 129 23.12 -2.02 0.37
CA ASN A 129 23.91 -1.58 1.52
C ASN A 129 23.70 -0.09 1.76
N VAL A 130 23.64 0.26 3.04
CA VAL A 130 23.79 1.64 3.52
C VAL A 130 24.95 1.67 4.51
N SER A 131 25.91 2.54 4.28
CA SER A 131 27.06 2.71 5.16
C SER A 131 27.27 4.17 5.50
N LYS A 132 27.69 4.43 6.73
CA LYS A 132 28.02 5.76 7.23
C LYS A 132 29.54 5.89 7.34
N ASN A 133 30.06 6.99 6.81
CA ASN A 133 31.43 7.46 7.05
C ASN A 133 31.33 8.93 7.43
N GLU A 134 31.56 9.24 8.71
CA GLU A 134 31.31 10.57 9.28
C GLU A 134 29.89 11.07 8.96
N ASN A 135 29.75 12.21 8.27
CA ASN A 135 28.47 12.78 7.87
C ASN A 135 27.98 12.32 6.48
N LEU A 136 28.69 11.38 5.84
CA LEU A 136 28.36 10.87 4.50
C LEU A 136 27.75 9.47 4.58
N ILE A 137 26.58 9.32 3.95
CA ILE A 137 25.84 8.08 3.90
C ILE A 137 25.82 7.56 2.48
N THR A 138 26.41 6.39 2.25
CA THR A 138 26.52 5.79 0.93
C THR A 138 25.48 4.68 0.76
N GLY A 139 24.64 4.81 -0.27
CA GLY A 139 23.71 3.76 -0.68
C GLY A 139 24.23 3.00 -1.89
N THR A 140 24.29 1.67 -1.83
CA THR A 140 24.71 0.82 -2.95
C THR A 140 23.75 -0.34 -3.19
N ILE A 141 23.76 -0.85 -4.41
CA ILE A 141 23.10 -2.11 -4.77
C ILE A 141 24.11 -3.07 -5.40
N ILE A 142 23.97 -4.35 -5.07
CA ILE A 142 24.76 -5.45 -5.62
C ILE A 142 23.80 -6.48 -6.23
N ASP A 143 23.96 -6.78 -7.52
CA ASP A 143 23.34 -7.97 -8.14
C ASP A 143 24.18 -9.19 -7.75
N LEU A 144 23.62 -10.07 -6.92
CA LEU A 144 24.38 -11.19 -6.35
C LEU A 144 24.75 -12.28 -7.36
N ILE A 145 24.13 -12.29 -8.54
CA ILE A 145 24.46 -13.20 -9.64
C ILE A 145 25.65 -12.66 -10.43
N THR A 146 25.57 -11.40 -10.87
CA THR A 146 26.62 -10.79 -11.70
C THR A 146 27.79 -10.21 -10.89
N LYS A 147 27.61 -10.10 -9.56
CA LYS A 147 28.51 -9.40 -8.63
C LYS A 147 28.72 -7.91 -8.95
N LYS A 148 27.94 -7.35 -9.88
CA LYS A 148 28.01 -5.94 -10.23
C LYS A 148 27.48 -5.10 -9.06
N THR A 149 28.33 -4.18 -8.60
CA THR A 149 27.98 -3.18 -7.59
C THR A 149 27.77 -1.83 -8.26
N MET A 150 26.74 -1.10 -7.82
CA MET A 150 26.49 0.27 -8.26
C MET A 150 26.17 1.16 -7.06
N THR A 151 26.74 2.36 -7.05
CA THR A 151 26.40 3.40 -6.08
C THR A 151 25.14 4.12 -6.53
N VAL A 152 24.14 4.16 -5.66
CA VAL A 152 22.88 4.89 -5.90
C VAL A 152 23.07 6.37 -5.62
N GLY A 153 23.78 6.69 -4.53
CA GLY A 153 24.19 8.05 -4.18
C GLY A 153 24.95 8.10 -2.85
N VAL A 154 25.58 9.25 -2.60
CA VAL A 154 26.23 9.59 -1.34
C VAL A 154 25.57 10.84 -0.78
N ILE A 155 24.77 10.67 0.26
CA ILE A 155 23.97 11.73 0.87
C ILE A 155 24.68 12.28 2.10
N GLU A 156 24.73 13.60 2.23
CA GLU A 156 25.30 14.31 3.37
C GLU A 156 24.21 14.61 4.41
N VAL A 157 24.48 14.28 5.66
CA VAL A 157 23.58 14.53 6.81
C VAL A 157 24.23 15.48 7.81
N SER A 158 23.45 15.95 8.80
CA SER A 158 24.02 16.71 9.91
C SER A 158 25.06 15.88 10.69
N SER A 159 26.12 16.52 11.18
CA SER A 159 27.12 15.88 12.04
C SER A 159 26.54 15.36 13.36
N THR A 160 25.35 15.81 13.76
CA THR A 160 24.65 15.29 14.95
C THR A 160 24.02 13.92 14.74
N PHE A 161 23.89 13.45 13.49
CA PHE A 161 23.36 12.11 13.22
C PHE A 161 24.41 11.08 13.61
N GLY A 162 24.09 10.30 14.64
CA GLY A 162 24.93 9.20 15.13
C GLY A 162 24.87 7.97 14.23
N LYS A 163 25.18 6.81 14.80
CA LYS A 163 25.19 5.53 14.08
C LYS A 163 23.78 5.07 13.75
N PHE A 164 23.64 4.00 12.96
CA PHE A 164 22.34 3.38 12.73
C PHE A 164 21.90 2.56 13.94
N GLN A 165 20.68 2.77 14.43
CA GLN A 165 20.17 2.07 15.63
C GLN A 165 19.04 1.07 15.34
N GLN A 166 18.25 1.32 14.29
CA GLN A 166 17.05 0.54 13.99
C GLN A 166 16.87 0.41 12.50
N SER A 167 16.21 -0.67 12.08
CA SER A 167 15.79 -0.86 10.70
C SER A 167 14.51 -1.69 10.62
N SER A 168 13.86 -1.62 9.47
CA SER A 168 12.73 -2.46 9.08
C SER A 168 12.69 -2.53 7.56
N SER A 169 11.93 -3.47 6.99
CA SER A 169 11.61 -3.49 5.58
C SER A 169 10.11 -3.40 5.38
N PHE A 170 9.66 -2.96 4.21
CA PHE A 170 8.23 -2.90 3.91
C PHE A 170 7.95 -2.99 2.41
N VAL A 171 6.72 -3.37 2.09
CA VAL A 171 6.15 -3.28 0.75
C VAL A 171 5.07 -2.20 0.77
N GLU A 172 5.24 -1.18 -0.06
CA GLU A 172 4.31 -0.07 -0.17
C GLU A 172 3.76 0.02 -1.59
N ASP A 173 2.42 0.11 -1.70
CA ASP A 173 1.77 0.54 -2.92
C ASP A 173 1.69 2.08 -2.94
N HIS A 174 2.25 2.67 -4.00
CA HIS A 174 2.34 4.10 -4.21
C HIS A 174 1.28 4.63 -5.19
N SER A 175 0.18 3.91 -5.37
CA SER A 175 -0.91 4.29 -6.26
C SER A 175 -1.67 5.51 -5.70
N ARG A 176 -1.09 6.70 -5.90
CA ARG A 176 -1.61 8.00 -5.43
C ARG A 176 -2.41 8.73 -6.52
N TRP A 177 -3.26 9.66 -6.10
CA TRP A 177 -3.99 10.61 -6.96
C TRP A 177 -4.85 9.94 -8.06
N LYS A 178 -4.52 10.14 -9.35
CA LYS A 178 -5.30 9.62 -10.49
C LYS A 178 -5.24 8.10 -10.65
N ARG A 179 -4.33 7.43 -9.93
CA ARG A 179 -4.19 5.97 -9.93
C ARG A 179 -4.71 5.34 -8.65
N HIS A 180 -5.54 6.05 -7.90
CA HIS A 180 -6.02 5.54 -6.65
C HIS A 180 -6.74 4.21 -6.79
N LEU A 181 -6.41 3.27 -5.92
CA LEU A 181 -7.10 2.00 -5.86
C LEU A 181 -8.52 2.22 -5.33
N SER A 182 -9.47 1.53 -5.94
CA SER A 182 -10.84 1.52 -5.44
C SER A 182 -10.98 0.67 -4.18
N SER A 183 -10.12 -0.32 -3.97
CA SER A 183 -10.05 -1.06 -2.71
C SER A 183 -8.75 -1.85 -2.61
N CYS A 184 -8.53 -2.49 -1.46
CA CYS A 184 -7.46 -3.47 -1.28
C CYS A 184 -7.62 -4.72 -2.17
N TYR A 185 -8.83 -5.04 -2.64
CA TYR A 185 -9.14 -6.23 -3.46
C TYR A 185 -8.84 -6.07 -4.95
N VAL A 186 -8.27 -4.93 -5.34
CA VAL A 186 -7.78 -4.64 -6.70
C VAL A 186 -6.32 -4.22 -6.69
N LEU A 187 -5.60 -4.48 -5.59
CA LEU A 187 -4.15 -4.33 -5.56
C LEU A 187 -3.54 -5.18 -6.68
N SER A 188 -2.61 -4.61 -7.44
CA SER A 188 -1.83 -5.38 -8.41
C SER A 188 -1.13 -6.52 -7.68
N PRO A 189 -1.13 -7.75 -8.21
CA PRO A 189 -0.54 -8.87 -7.51
C PRO A 189 0.97 -8.67 -7.37
N GLN A 190 1.57 -8.98 -6.23
CA GLN A 190 3.03 -9.00 -6.09
C GLN A 190 3.48 -10.14 -5.20
N SER A 191 4.73 -10.55 -5.32
CA SER A 191 5.37 -11.43 -4.35
C SER A 191 6.84 -11.08 -4.19
N SER A 192 7.31 -11.16 -2.95
CA SER A 192 8.69 -10.86 -2.61
C SER A 192 9.18 -11.66 -1.42
N ILE A 193 10.50 -11.75 -1.32
CA ILE A 193 11.21 -12.44 -0.24
C ILE A 193 12.19 -11.43 0.37
N PHE A 194 12.07 -11.21 1.67
CA PHE A 194 13.04 -10.48 2.48
C PHE A 194 13.84 -11.46 3.32
N PHE A 195 15.16 -11.26 3.40
CA PHE A 195 16.03 -12.07 4.25
C PHE A 195 16.52 -11.20 5.41
N SER A 196 16.91 -11.84 6.51
CA SER A 196 17.47 -11.15 7.66
C SER A 196 18.61 -10.22 7.23
N PRO A 197 18.55 -8.93 7.54
CA PRO A 197 19.64 -8.02 7.26
C PRO A 197 20.85 -8.34 8.15
N ILE A 198 22.01 -7.87 7.69
CA ILE A 198 23.28 -7.97 8.41
C ILE A 198 23.78 -6.56 8.70
N ALA A 199 24.18 -6.29 9.94
CA ALA A 199 24.84 -5.07 10.35
C ALA A 199 26.33 -5.28 10.57
N ASP A 200 27.15 -4.31 10.14
CA ASP A 200 28.62 -4.32 10.23
C ASP A 200 29.26 -5.65 9.80
N ASN A 201 28.64 -6.33 8.82
CA ASN A 201 29.03 -7.64 8.30
C ASN A 201 29.13 -8.76 9.36
N LYS A 202 28.54 -8.57 10.56
CA LYS A 202 28.71 -9.48 11.70
C LYS A 202 27.40 -9.85 12.39
N TYR A 203 26.51 -8.88 12.56
CA TYR A 203 25.31 -9.08 13.37
C TYR A 203 24.13 -9.32 12.44
N GLN A 204 23.41 -10.43 12.62
CA GLN A 204 22.22 -10.73 11.83
C GLN A 204 20.98 -10.41 12.67
N ALA A 205 20.01 -9.70 12.09
CA ALA A 205 18.74 -9.45 12.77
C ALA A 205 17.82 -10.66 12.73
N LEU A 206 17.04 -10.85 13.78
CA LEU A 206 15.82 -11.66 13.69
C LEU A 206 14.77 -10.87 12.93
N ILE A 207 13.92 -11.58 12.18
CA ILE A 207 12.86 -10.94 11.40
C ILE A 207 11.51 -11.58 11.66
N ASP A 208 10.50 -10.72 11.68
CA ASP A 208 9.09 -11.09 11.74
C ASP A 208 8.31 -10.11 10.86
N ALA A 209 7.15 -10.50 10.37
CA ALA A 209 6.39 -9.68 9.44
C ALA A 209 4.88 -9.74 9.67
N TYR A 210 4.22 -8.64 9.39
CA TYR A 210 2.78 -8.49 9.54
C TYR A 210 2.23 -7.56 8.46
N ALA A 211 0.94 -7.73 8.15
CA ALA A 211 0.23 -6.83 7.28
C ALA A 211 -0.07 -5.53 8.03
N GLU A 212 0.19 -4.40 7.39
CA GLU A 212 -0.02 -3.06 7.95
C GLU A 212 -1.05 -2.28 7.12
N GLY A 213 -1.64 -1.25 7.73
CA GLY A 213 -2.59 -0.38 7.06
C GLY A 213 -3.97 -1.03 6.86
N ASN A 214 -4.70 -0.50 5.87
CA ASN A 214 -6.09 -0.87 5.62
C ASN A 214 -6.25 -2.15 4.79
N CYS A 215 -5.16 -2.67 4.23
CA CYS A 215 -5.15 -3.81 3.32
C CYS A 215 -4.51 -5.02 4.00
N ASN A 216 -5.14 -5.52 5.08
CA ASN A 216 -4.61 -6.60 5.91
C ASN A 216 -5.46 -7.89 5.87
N ASP A 217 -6.36 -8.02 4.90
CA ASP A 217 -7.15 -9.23 4.68
C ASP A 217 -6.22 -10.42 4.32
N PRO A 218 -6.28 -11.57 5.03
CA PRO A 218 -5.37 -12.70 4.81
C PRO A 218 -5.50 -13.37 3.44
N TYR A 219 -6.58 -13.14 2.69
CA TYR A 219 -6.73 -13.60 1.31
C TYR A 219 -6.07 -12.65 0.31
N VAL A 220 -5.97 -11.36 0.66
CA VAL A 220 -5.26 -10.35 -0.13
C VAL A 220 -3.77 -10.38 0.20
N VAL A 221 -3.41 -10.42 1.48
CA VAL A 221 -2.03 -10.34 1.95
C VAL A 221 -1.66 -11.61 2.68
N GLN A 222 -0.68 -12.33 2.14
CA GLN A 222 -0.15 -13.55 2.73
C GLN A 222 1.30 -13.32 3.13
N ILE A 223 1.64 -13.74 4.34
CA ILE A 223 2.98 -13.56 4.92
C ILE A 223 3.37 -14.85 5.62
N LEU A 224 4.58 -15.32 5.35
CA LEU A 224 5.17 -16.46 6.04
C LEU A 224 6.63 -16.15 6.36
N CYS A 225 6.96 -16.14 7.66
CA CYS A 225 8.33 -16.02 8.12
C CYS A 225 8.83 -17.35 8.68
N LYS A 226 10.04 -17.75 8.27
CA LYS A 226 10.75 -18.91 8.80
C LYS A 226 12.22 -18.57 8.96
N LEU A 227 12.72 -18.67 10.18
CA LEU A 227 14.12 -18.38 10.53
C LEU A 227 14.54 -16.98 10.05
N SER A 228 15.44 -16.91 9.07
CA SER A 228 16.02 -15.68 8.54
C SER A 228 15.38 -15.22 7.23
N THR A 229 14.13 -15.60 6.96
CA THR A 229 13.45 -15.29 5.70
C THR A 229 11.96 -15.07 5.91
N CYS A 230 11.42 -14.00 5.31
CA CYS A 230 9.99 -13.72 5.22
C CYS A 230 9.58 -13.64 3.76
N ILE A 231 8.64 -14.51 3.37
CA ILE A 231 8.00 -14.51 2.06
C ILE A 231 6.68 -13.79 2.22
N ASN A 232 6.34 -12.91 1.27
CA ASN A 232 5.05 -12.26 1.23
C ASN A 232 4.49 -12.23 -0.19
N SER A 233 3.16 -12.17 -0.27
CA SER A 233 2.45 -11.92 -1.51
C SER A 233 1.23 -11.05 -1.28
N ILE A 234 0.92 -10.22 -2.28
CA ILE A 234 -0.36 -9.54 -2.41
C ILE A 234 -1.07 -10.18 -3.61
N SER A 235 -2.30 -10.60 -3.40
CA SER A 235 -3.15 -11.25 -4.40
C SER A 235 -4.13 -10.23 -5.00
N ASP A 236 -4.32 -10.26 -6.32
CA ASP A 236 -5.49 -9.64 -6.93
C ASP A 236 -6.65 -10.63 -6.81
N LEU A 237 -7.56 -10.40 -5.88
CA LEU A 237 -8.80 -11.20 -5.78
C LEU A 237 -9.78 -10.88 -6.91
N GLY A 238 -9.43 -9.97 -7.81
CA GLY A 238 -10.25 -9.62 -8.96
C GLY A 238 -11.56 -8.98 -8.58
N GLY A 239 -11.60 -8.27 -7.45
CA GLY A 239 -12.85 -7.73 -6.90
C GLY A 239 -13.76 -8.80 -6.31
N ILE A 240 -13.25 -9.99 -5.97
CA ILE A 240 -13.95 -10.98 -5.16
C ILE A 240 -13.72 -10.65 -3.68
N ALA A 241 -14.80 -10.67 -2.89
CA ALA A 241 -14.68 -10.54 -1.44
C ALA A 241 -14.11 -11.81 -0.83
N SER A 242 -13.17 -11.65 0.09
CA SER A 242 -12.70 -12.73 0.95
C SER A 242 -13.87 -13.44 1.67
N PRO A 243 -13.81 -14.76 1.89
CA PRO A 243 -14.81 -15.51 2.66
C PRO A 243 -15.14 -14.88 4.02
N ASP A 244 -14.14 -14.29 4.69
CA ASP A 244 -14.28 -13.73 6.05
C ASP A 244 -14.94 -12.35 6.08
N VAL A 245 -15.22 -11.77 4.91
CA VAL A 245 -15.93 -10.49 4.82
C VAL A 245 -17.31 -10.61 5.48
N PRO A 246 -17.67 -9.66 6.37
CA PRO A 246 -18.95 -9.65 7.07
C PRO A 246 -20.13 -9.80 6.11
N GLY A 247 -20.87 -10.90 6.29
CA GLY A 247 -22.05 -11.21 5.50
C GLY A 247 -23.28 -10.42 5.96
N ILE A 248 -24.18 -10.12 5.03
CA ILE A 248 -25.51 -9.59 5.34
C ILE A 248 -26.50 -10.73 5.47
N THR A 249 -27.26 -10.74 6.56
CA THR A 249 -28.36 -11.70 6.75
C THR A 249 -29.46 -11.44 5.73
N ILE A 250 -29.78 -12.45 4.92
CA ILE A 250 -30.83 -12.39 3.91
C ILE A 250 -32.06 -13.14 4.42
N THR A 251 -33.23 -12.51 4.31
CA THR A 251 -34.51 -13.20 4.52
C THR A 251 -35.04 -13.64 3.17
N ASN A 252 -35.21 -14.95 3.00
CA ASN A 252 -35.59 -15.52 1.71
C ASN A 252 -36.85 -14.87 1.11
N GLY A 253 -36.75 -14.46 -0.15
CA GLY A 253 -37.82 -13.85 -0.93
C GLY A 253 -38.17 -12.40 -0.56
N LYS A 254 -37.54 -11.81 0.45
CA LYS A 254 -37.79 -10.41 0.85
C LYS A 254 -36.74 -9.47 0.28
N ASP A 255 -37.16 -8.28 -0.12
CA ASP A 255 -36.27 -7.19 -0.54
C ASP A 255 -35.23 -6.86 0.54
N LEU A 256 -33.99 -6.55 0.14
CA LEU A 256 -32.91 -6.13 1.01
C LEU A 256 -32.82 -4.58 1.02
N PRO A 257 -33.28 -3.90 2.09
CA PRO A 257 -33.38 -2.45 2.11
C PRO A 257 -32.02 -1.76 2.33
N ALA A 258 -31.88 -0.56 1.79
CA ALA A 258 -30.69 0.29 1.91
C ALA A 258 -30.28 0.58 3.36
N LYS A 259 -31.23 0.61 4.30
CA LYS A 259 -30.95 0.81 5.72
C LYS A 259 -30.11 -0.33 6.31
N THR A 260 -30.40 -1.58 5.95
CA THR A 260 -29.64 -2.75 6.42
C THR A 260 -28.19 -2.66 5.98
N LEU A 261 -27.96 -2.35 4.70
CA LEU A 261 -26.62 -2.17 4.15
C LEU A 261 -25.91 -0.97 4.80
N SER A 262 -26.62 0.14 5.00
CA SER A 262 -26.09 1.33 5.67
C SER A 262 -25.60 1.04 7.08
N ASP A 263 -26.38 0.30 7.86
CA ASP A 263 -26.05 0.01 9.26
C ASP A 263 -24.85 -0.95 9.36
N ALA A 264 -24.70 -1.88 8.41
CA ALA A 264 -23.52 -2.73 8.31
C ALA A 264 -22.27 -1.96 7.85
N LEU A 265 -22.39 -1.08 6.85
CA LEU A 265 -21.29 -0.27 6.33
C LEU A 265 -20.78 0.77 7.34
N LYS A 266 -21.59 1.22 8.30
CA LYS A 266 -21.09 2.09 9.39
C LYS A 266 -20.02 1.41 10.25
N LYS A 267 -20.00 0.07 10.27
CA LYS A 267 -19.08 -0.72 11.11
C LYS A 267 -17.96 -1.39 10.32
N ASN A 268 -18.12 -1.51 9.00
CA ASN A 268 -17.25 -2.30 8.14
C ASN A 268 -16.84 -1.52 6.89
N GLU A 269 -15.63 -1.73 6.37
CA GLU A 269 -15.18 -1.13 5.12
C GLU A 269 -15.71 -1.86 3.87
N LEU A 270 -15.94 -3.17 3.99
CA LEU A 270 -16.58 -4.01 2.99
C LEU A 270 -17.62 -4.91 3.68
N ILE A 271 -18.73 -5.13 2.99
CA ILE A 271 -19.74 -6.15 3.34
C ILE A 271 -20.00 -7.05 2.13
N ALA A 272 -20.43 -8.28 2.39
CA ALA A 272 -20.77 -9.26 1.36
C ALA A 272 -22.26 -9.63 1.42
N ILE A 273 -22.90 -9.61 0.26
CA ILE A 273 -24.25 -10.12 0.02
C ILE A 273 -24.09 -11.39 -0.81
N ARG A 274 -24.28 -12.55 -0.17
CA ARG A 274 -24.14 -13.86 -0.81
C ARG A 274 -25.51 -14.49 -0.92
N LEU A 275 -26.02 -14.61 -2.14
CA LEU A 275 -27.34 -15.17 -2.41
C LEU A 275 -27.19 -16.64 -2.82
N HIS A 276 -28.04 -17.50 -2.29
CA HIS A 276 -28.20 -18.88 -2.71
C HIS A 276 -29.65 -19.29 -2.49
N ASP A 277 -30.05 -20.45 -2.99
CA ASP A 277 -31.40 -20.97 -2.77
C ASP A 277 -31.67 -21.13 -1.26
N GLY A 278 -32.83 -20.66 -0.80
CA GLY A 278 -33.19 -20.58 0.61
C GLY A 278 -32.66 -19.34 1.36
N SER A 279 -31.79 -18.53 0.75
CA SER A 279 -31.28 -17.25 1.27
C SER A 279 -31.12 -16.24 0.13
N TRP A 280 -32.21 -16.01 -0.60
CA TRP A 280 -32.25 -15.17 -1.79
C TRP A 280 -33.12 -13.92 -1.58
N THR A 281 -32.78 -12.82 -2.26
CA THR A 281 -33.60 -11.60 -2.29
C THR A 281 -33.82 -11.12 -3.72
N PRO A 282 -35.04 -10.74 -4.13
CA PRO A 282 -35.30 -10.26 -5.49
C PRO A 282 -34.71 -8.88 -5.77
N LYS A 283 -34.62 -8.01 -4.74
CA LYS A 283 -34.20 -6.61 -4.90
C LYS A 283 -33.23 -6.21 -3.80
N ILE A 284 -32.12 -5.61 -4.21
CA ILE A 284 -31.09 -5.06 -3.33
C ILE A 284 -31.05 -3.56 -3.54
N PHE A 285 -31.33 -2.77 -2.49
CA PHE A 285 -31.30 -1.32 -2.57
C PHE A 285 -29.98 -0.80 -2.00
N LEU A 286 -29.09 -0.27 -2.84
CA LEU A 286 -27.85 0.35 -2.36
C LEU A 286 -28.15 1.67 -1.65
N PRO A 287 -27.47 1.98 -0.54
CA PRO A 287 -27.70 3.23 0.17
C PRO A 287 -27.07 4.42 -0.55
N SER A 288 -27.33 5.64 -0.07
CA SER A 288 -26.70 6.84 -0.64
C SER A 288 -25.17 6.75 -0.55
N PRO A 289 -24.44 6.92 -1.66
CA PRO A 289 -22.98 6.79 -1.67
C PRO A 289 -22.28 7.90 -0.87
N SER A 290 -22.91 9.07 -0.67
CA SER A 290 -22.26 10.27 -0.13
C SER A 290 -21.68 10.11 1.27
N ILE A 291 -22.32 9.31 2.11
CA ILE A 291 -21.89 9.02 3.50
C ILE A 291 -21.01 7.78 3.61
N PHE A 292 -20.88 7.00 2.52
CA PHE A 292 -20.12 5.75 2.48
C PHE A 292 -18.96 5.82 1.51
N LYS A 293 -18.42 7.02 1.28
CA LYS A 293 -17.26 7.24 0.41
C LYS A 293 -16.15 6.25 0.77
N TRP A 294 -15.67 5.51 -0.22
CA TRP A 294 -14.62 4.49 -0.18
C TRP A 294 -14.97 3.16 0.48
N LYS A 295 -16.21 2.99 0.91
CA LYS A 295 -16.70 1.68 1.32
C LYS A 295 -17.14 0.86 0.13
N SER A 296 -17.11 -0.45 0.30
CA SER A 296 -17.41 -1.41 -0.76
C SER A 296 -18.55 -2.36 -0.38
N ILE A 297 -19.24 -2.85 -1.40
CA ILE A 297 -20.29 -3.86 -1.29
C ILE A 297 -20.01 -4.92 -2.35
N PHE A 298 -19.78 -6.15 -1.91
CA PHE A 298 -19.70 -7.30 -2.80
C PHE A 298 -21.07 -7.99 -2.85
N VAL A 299 -21.53 -8.32 -4.06
CA VAL A 299 -22.75 -9.11 -4.26
C VAL A 299 -22.42 -10.29 -5.15
N GLU A 300 -22.76 -11.49 -4.68
CA GLU A 300 -22.64 -12.75 -5.41
C GLU A 300 -24.00 -13.44 -5.42
N ASN A 301 -24.41 -13.95 -6.59
CA ASN A 301 -25.65 -14.68 -6.73
C ASN A 301 -25.43 -16.12 -7.21
N ARG A 302 -25.52 -17.08 -6.30
CA ARG A 302 -25.56 -18.53 -6.59
C ARG A 302 -26.97 -19.10 -6.53
N ALA A 303 -27.99 -18.26 -6.39
CA ALA A 303 -29.38 -18.73 -6.40
C ALA A 303 -29.84 -18.99 -7.84
N THR A 304 -30.84 -19.86 -7.98
CA THR A 304 -31.45 -20.16 -9.26
C THR A 304 -32.16 -18.93 -9.87
N LEU A 305 -32.60 -18.00 -9.02
CA LEU A 305 -33.29 -16.77 -9.42
C LEU A 305 -32.34 -15.57 -9.49
N SER A 306 -32.53 -14.71 -10.49
CA SER A 306 -31.80 -13.44 -10.61
C SER A 306 -32.28 -12.38 -9.62
N SER A 307 -31.39 -11.49 -9.21
CA SER A 307 -31.71 -10.33 -8.36
C SER A 307 -31.48 -9.01 -9.10
N SER A 308 -32.21 -7.97 -8.69
CA SER A 308 -32.02 -6.60 -9.21
C SER A 308 -31.37 -5.72 -8.16
N ILE A 309 -30.24 -5.11 -8.49
CA ILE A 309 -29.51 -4.18 -7.65
C ILE A 309 -29.87 -2.75 -8.08
N TYR A 310 -30.47 -2.01 -7.17
CA TYR A 310 -30.91 -0.63 -7.38
C TYR A 310 -29.88 0.34 -6.79
N ASN A 311 -29.32 1.17 -7.67
CA ASN A 311 -28.55 2.36 -7.32
C ASN A 311 -29.40 3.58 -7.70
N ALA A 312 -29.16 4.74 -7.08
CA ALA A 312 -30.00 5.94 -7.27
C ALA A 312 -30.27 6.32 -8.74
N ASN A 313 -29.37 5.95 -9.66
CA ASN A 313 -29.46 6.29 -11.09
C ASN A 313 -29.52 5.08 -12.03
N ASN A 314 -29.44 3.84 -11.54
CA ASN A 314 -29.45 2.65 -12.40
C ASN A 314 -30.02 1.40 -11.71
N THR A 315 -30.38 0.41 -12.51
CA THR A 315 -30.71 -0.93 -12.05
C THR A 315 -29.83 -1.92 -12.77
N GLN A 316 -29.10 -2.73 -12.02
CA GLN A 316 -28.25 -3.80 -12.54
C GLN A 316 -28.91 -5.14 -12.22
N LYS A 317 -29.09 -5.99 -13.24
CA LYS A 317 -29.53 -7.37 -13.03
C LYS A 317 -28.31 -8.25 -12.72
N LEU A 318 -28.42 -9.06 -11.67
CA LEU A 318 -27.42 -10.05 -11.26
C LEU A 318 -28.01 -11.45 -11.44
N ASN A 319 -27.58 -12.16 -12.48
CA ASN A 319 -28.04 -13.51 -12.78
C ASN A 319 -27.29 -14.54 -11.93
N THR A 320 -27.69 -15.81 -12.04
CA THR A 320 -27.02 -16.94 -11.39
C THR A 320 -25.55 -17.01 -11.81
N ASP A 321 -24.70 -17.38 -10.85
CA ASP A 321 -23.24 -17.48 -10.90
C ASP A 321 -22.51 -16.17 -11.22
N GLN A 322 -23.21 -15.03 -11.14
CA GLN A 322 -22.60 -13.72 -11.32
C GLN A 322 -22.22 -13.08 -9.99
N GLN A 323 -21.19 -12.25 -10.06
CA GLN A 323 -20.73 -11.46 -8.93
C GLN A 323 -20.30 -10.05 -9.37
N ILE A 324 -20.45 -9.11 -8.45
CA ILE A 324 -20.15 -7.70 -8.68
C ILE A 324 -19.65 -7.04 -7.40
N MET A 325 -18.62 -6.21 -7.52
CA MET A 325 -18.13 -5.38 -6.44
C MET A 325 -18.35 -3.90 -6.74
N TYR A 326 -19.08 -3.24 -5.84
CA TYR A 326 -19.28 -1.80 -5.85
C TYR A 326 -18.33 -1.14 -4.86
N MET A 327 -17.84 0.06 -5.20
CA MET A 327 -17.24 1.00 -4.26
C MET A 327 -17.86 2.38 -4.45
N SER A 328 -18.22 3.02 -3.35
CA SER A 328 -18.68 4.41 -3.38
C SER A 328 -17.51 5.37 -3.57
N ASP A 329 -17.62 6.31 -4.51
CA ASP A 329 -16.70 7.46 -4.60
C ASP A 329 -17.24 8.72 -3.89
N GLY A 330 -18.37 8.57 -3.17
CA GLY A 330 -19.07 9.66 -2.49
C GLY A 330 -20.06 10.41 -3.37
N LYS A 331 -20.16 10.06 -4.66
CA LYS A 331 -21.19 10.56 -5.58
C LYS A 331 -22.02 9.41 -6.16
N ILE A 332 -21.35 8.31 -6.53
CA ILE A 332 -21.96 7.13 -7.12
C ILE A 332 -21.31 5.85 -6.55
N TRP A 333 -22.04 4.74 -6.60
CA TRP A 333 -21.46 3.41 -6.49
C TRP A 333 -20.87 3.00 -7.84
N LYS A 334 -19.55 2.91 -7.91
CA LYS A 334 -18.81 2.46 -9.09
C LYS A 334 -18.62 0.96 -9.04
N ILE A 335 -18.85 0.30 -10.17
CA ILE A 335 -18.48 -1.10 -10.36
C ILE A 335 -16.95 -1.15 -10.51
N MET A 336 -16.29 -1.92 -9.65
CA MET A 336 -14.84 -2.04 -9.69
C MET A 336 -14.38 -3.15 -10.63
N LYS A 337 -15.11 -4.26 -10.64
CA LYS A 337 -14.87 -5.41 -11.51
C LYS A 337 -16.19 -6.19 -11.61
N GLU A 338 -16.57 -6.54 -12.83
CA GLU A 338 -17.67 -7.45 -13.11
C GLU A 338 -17.02 -8.73 -13.62
N THR A 339 -17.27 -9.84 -12.95
CA THR A 339 -16.84 -11.17 -13.43
C THR A 339 -18.09 -11.83 -13.98
N LYS A 340 -18.07 -12.11 -15.28
CA LYS A 340 -19.15 -12.80 -15.99
C LYS A 340 -19.04 -14.29 -15.82
#